data_AF-A0A434LAE5-F1
#
_entry.id   AF-A0A434LAE5-F1
#
_cell.length_a   1.000
_cell.length_b   1.000
_cell.length_c   1.000
_cell.angle_alpha   90.00
_cell.angle_beta   90.00
_cell.angle_gamma   90.00
#
_symmetry.space_group_name_H-M   'P 1'
#
loop_
_entity.id
_entity.type
_entity.pdbx_description
1 polymer ?
#
loop_
_entity_poly.entity_id
_entity_poly.type
_entity_poly.pdbx_seq_one_letter_code
_entity_poly.pdbx_strand_id
1 'polypeptide(L)'
;IPVSVIGADQAGVNLMRILAEFGVDTGGLAQDANRMTSSKSRFSALNQQVLRFDEEEIKPLGDAERATLVRHFRAALAQADIVILSDYGKGMLLDGVAGELISICRQAGKPVLVDPKGRDYACYAGATAITPNRKELGEAVGRAVFGDDEIVAAARELISAHGFDFVVATRSEKGM
;
A
#
# COMPACT_ATOMS: atom_id res chain seq x y z
N ILE A 1 13.56 -0.54 4.20
CA ILE A 1 13.95 -0.19 2.81
C ILE A 1 12.66 -0.01 2.01
N PRO A 2 12.25 1.23 1.67
CA PRO A 2 11.15 1.48 0.75
C PRO A 2 11.45 0.94 -0.65
N VAL A 3 10.45 0.33 -1.28
CA VAL A 3 10.53 -0.19 -2.65
C VAL A 3 9.36 0.38 -3.45
N SER A 4 9.66 1.11 -4.52
CA SER A 4 8.65 1.76 -5.36
C SER A 4 9.27 2.26 -6.66
N VAL A 5 8.42 2.71 -7.60
CA VAL A 5 8.83 3.50 -8.77
C VAL A 5 8.31 4.93 -8.61
N ILE A 6 9.21 5.89 -8.72
CA ILE A 6 8.94 7.33 -8.62
C ILE A 6 9.30 8.03 -9.92
N GLY A 7 8.87 9.26 -10.09
CA GLY A 7 9.24 10.05 -11.26
C GLY A 7 10.70 10.48 -11.23
N ALA A 8 11.29 10.64 -12.42
CA ALA A 8 12.55 11.36 -12.62
C ALA A 8 12.31 12.89 -12.63
N ASP A 9 11.65 13.40 -11.59
CA ASP A 9 11.21 14.78 -11.44
C ASP A 9 11.71 15.42 -10.12
N GLN A 10 11.47 16.72 -9.96
CA GLN A 10 11.93 17.46 -8.78
C GLN A 10 11.31 16.92 -7.48
N ALA A 11 10.06 16.45 -7.54
CA ALA A 11 9.39 15.85 -6.40
C ALA A 11 10.08 14.53 -5.98
N GLY A 12 10.48 13.69 -6.94
CA GLY A 12 11.23 12.47 -6.70
C GLY A 12 12.62 12.73 -6.11
N VAL A 13 13.33 13.74 -6.62
CA VAL A 13 14.62 14.20 -6.06
C VAL A 13 14.45 14.65 -4.61
N ASN A 14 13.42 15.45 -4.32
CA ASN A 14 13.13 15.93 -2.98
C ASN A 14 12.78 14.78 -2.03
N LEU A 15 11.98 13.81 -2.48
CA LEU A 15 11.63 12.62 -1.71
C LEU A 15 12.88 11.82 -1.30
N MET A 16 13.78 11.54 -2.26
CA MET A 16 15.02 10.81 -1.97
C MET A 16 15.90 11.55 -0.97
N ARG A 17 16.03 12.89 -1.10
CA ARG A 17 16.78 13.71 -0.15
C ARG A 17 16.20 13.63 1.25
N ILE A 18 14.89 13.81 1.39
CA ILE A 18 14.20 13.76 2.70
C ILE A 18 14.39 12.38 3.34
N LEU A 19 14.22 11.30 2.59
CA LEU A 19 14.43 9.94 3.09
C LEU A 19 15.87 9.72 3.56
N ALA A 20 16.85 10.21 2.81
CA ALA A 20 18.26 10.14 3.19
C ALA A 20 18.57 10.94 4.47
N GLU A 21 17.96 12.11 4.66
CA GLU A 21 18.05 12.90 5.90
C GLU A 21 17.52 12.15 7.12
N PHE A 22 16.53 11.27 6.93
CA PHE A 22 16.01 10.36 7.97
C PHE A 22 16.83 9.06 8.11
N GLY A 23 17.93 8.91 7.37
CA GLY A 23 18.76 7.69 7.39
C GLY A 23 18.09 6.47 6.75
N VAL A 24 17.09 6.68 5.90
CA VAL A 24 16.39 5.61 5.19
C VAL A 24 17.17 5.20 3.95
N ASP A 25 17.44 3.91 3.80
CA ASP A 25 18.01 3.34 2.57
C ASP A 25 17.01 3.45 1.40
N THR A 26 17.34 4.30 0.43
CA THR A 26 16.54 4.55 -0.77
C THR A 26 16.87 3.63 -1.95
N GLY A 27 17.75 2.63 -1.78
CA GLY A 27 18.18 1.73 -2.85
C GLY A 27 17.07 0.90 -3.50
N GLY A 28 15.92 0.77 -2.83
CA GLY A 28 14.74 0.13 -3.39
C GLY A 28 13.89 1.02 -4.31
N LEU A 29 14.16 2.33 -4.37
CA LEU A 29 13.43 3.29 -5.20
C LEU A 29 14.02 3.36 -6.61
N ALA A 30 13.20 3.09 -7.63
CA ALA A 30 13.55 3.29 -9.02
C ALA A 30 12.95 4.60 -9.55
N GLN A 31 13.66 5.31 -10.43
CA GLN A 31 13.14 6.49 -11.11
C GLN A 31 12.76 6.14 -12.55
N ASP A 32 11.61 6.62 -13.00
CA ASP A 32 11.15 6.52 -14.39
C ASP A 32 10.77 7.92 -14.91
N ALA A 33 11.23 8.29 -16.11
CA ALA A 33 10.94 9.59 -16.72
C ALA A 33 9.49 9.72 -17.23
N ASN A 34 8.78 8.60 -17.39
CA ASN A 34 7.39 8.54 -17.86
C ASN A 34 6.39 8.40 -16.70
N ARG A 35 6.83 8.55 -15.45
CA ARG A 35 5.99 8.53 -14.26
C ARG A 35 6.11 9.86 -13.53
N MET A 36 5.00 10.32 -12.97
CA MET A 36 4.99 11.47 -12.07
C MET A 36 5.11 11.02 -10.61
N THR A 37 6.00 11.63 -9.84
CA THR A 37 6.03 11.44 -8.39
C THR A 37 4.78 12.05 -7.76
N SER A 38 4.00 11.24 -7.05
CA SER A 38 2.78 11.72 -6.38
C SER A 38 3.10 12.78 -5.32
N SER A 39 2.44 13.92 -5.42
CA SER A 39 2.63 15.11 -4.58
C SER A 39 1.28 15.58 -4.02
N LYS A 40 1.23 15.95 -2.73
CA LYS A 40 0.02 16.49 -2.07
C LYS A 40 0.37 17.76 -1.31
N SER A 41 0.18 18.89 -1.97
CA SER A 41 0.44 20.23 -1.41
C SER A 41 -0.77 20.74 -0.63
N ARG A 42 -0.55 21.09 0.65
CA ARG A 42 -1.59 21.66 1.53
C ARG A 42 -1.29 23.13 1.78
N PHE A 43 -2.18 24.01 1.35
CA PHE A 43 -2.12 25.44 1.62
C PHE A 43 -2.94 25.72 2.87
N SER A 44 -2.32 26.34 3.86
CA SER A 44 -2.97 26.66 5.14
C SER A 44 -2.77 28.14 5.47
N ALA A 45 -3.82 28.77 6.01
CA ALA A 45 -3.79 30.13 6.53
C ALA A 45 -4.53 30.17 7.87
N LEU A 46 -4.02 30.91 8.85
CA LEU A 46 -4.64 31.05 10.18
C LEU A 46 -5.02 29.70 10.82
N ASN A 47 -4.13 28.71 10.74
CA ASN A 47 -4.34 27.33 11.22
C ASN A 47 -5.50 26.56 10.56
N GLN A 48 -6.04 27.03 9.45
CA GLN A 48 -7.04 26.33 8.65
C GLN A 48 -6.45 25.92 7.29
N GLN A 49 -6.75 24.71 6.84
CA GLN A 49 -6.41 24.28 5.49
C GLN A 49 -7.35 24.97 4.50
N VAL A 50 -6.78 25.78 3.60
CA VAL A 50 -7.51 26.56 2.58
C VAL A 50 -7.67 25.76 1.30
N LEU A 51 -6.60 25.12 0.85
CA LEU A 51 -6.58 24.39 -0.42
C LEU A 51 -5.72 23.12 -0.30
N ARG A 52 -6.12 22.10 -1.05
CA ARG A 52 -5.27 20.95 -1.35
C ARG A 52 -5.06 20.88 -2.85
N PHE A 53 -3.80 20.81 -3.28
CA PHE A 53 -3.41 20.57 -4.66
C PHE A 53 -2.71 19.22 -4.73
N ASP A 54 -3.33 18.29 -5.45
CA ASP A 54 -2.85 16.92 -5.59
C ASP A 54 -2.29 16.76 -7.03
N GLU A 55 -1.00 16.44 -7.13
CA GLU A 55 -0.33 16.07 -8.38
C GLU A 55 -0.15 14.56 -8.35
N GLU A 56 -1.08 13.83 -8.98
CA GLU A 56 -1.11 12.38 -8.94
C GLU A 56 -1.57 11.78 -10.27
N GLU A 57 -1.07 10.59 -10.54
CA GLU A 57 -1.39 9.80 -11.72
C GLU A 57 -1.85 8.41 -11.24
N ILE A 58 -2.90 7.87 -11.85
CA ILE A 58 -3.29 6.47 -11.67
C ILE A 58 -2.81 5.72 -12.90
N LYS A 59 -1.64 5.09 -12.79
CA LYS A 59 -0.98 4.39 -13.90
C LYS A 59 -0.40 3.06 -13.43
N PRO A 60 -0.88 1.93 -13.97
CA PRO A 60 -0.26 0.63 -13.77
C PRO A 60 1.22 0.63 -14.15
N LEU A 61 1.98 -0.33 -13.63
CA LEU A 61 3.38 -0.48 -14.01
C LEU A 61 3.49 -1.03 -15.43
N GLY A 62 4.33 -0.41 -16.25
CA GLY A 62 4.81 -1.05 -17.47
C GLY A 62 5.72 -2.25 -17.15
N ASP A 63 5.96 -3.13 -18.12
CA ASP A 63 6.74 -4.35 -17.91
C ASP A 63 8.14 -4.09 -17.34
N ALA A 64 8.82 -3.05 -17.83
CA ALA A 64 10.15 -2.66 -17.36
C ALA A 64 10.14 -2.10 -15.92
N GLU A 65 9.11 -1.33 -15.57
CA GLU A 65 8.90 -0.81 -14.21
C GLU A 65 8.61 -1.96 -13.24
N ARG A 66 7.71 -2.89 -13.62
CA ARG A 66 7.38 -4.08 -12.83
C ARG A 66 8.59 -4.97 -12.61
N ALA A 67 9.37 -5.27 -13.66
CA ALA A 67 10.58 -6.08 -13.54
C ALA A 67 11.61 -5.42 -12.60
N THR A 68 11.76 -4.10 -12.68
CA THR A 68 12.64 -3.33 -11.80
C THR A 68 12.16 -3.35 -10.35
N LEU A 69 10.86 -3.11 -10.13
CA LEU A 69 10.22 -3.18 -8.81
C LEU A 69 10.44 -4.56 -8.17
N VAL A 70 10.13 -5.64 -8.89
CA VAL A 70 10.27 -7.02 -8.38
C VAL A 70 11.74 -7.34 -8.06
N ARG A 71 12.68 -6.89 -8.88
CA ARG A 71 14.12 -7.05 -8.60
C ARG A 71 14.53 -6.34 -7.31
N HIS A 72 14.15 -5.07 -7.15
CA HIS A 72 14.45 -4.29 -5.95
C HIS A 72 13.77 -4.89 -4.71
N PHE A 73 12.53 -5.34 -4.87
CA PHE A 73 11.76 -6.00 -3.83
C PHE A 73 12.46 -7.26 -3.32
N ARG A 74 12.93 -8.14 -4.20
CA ARG A 74 13.66 -9.36 -3.80
C ARG A 74 14.95 -9.05 -3.06
N ALA A 75 15.70 -8.03 -3.50
CA ALA A 75 16.91 -7.59 -2.83
C ALA A 75 16.64 -7.03 -1.42
N ALA A 76 15.57 -6.25 -1.27
CA ALA A 76 15.14 -5.71 0.03
C ALA A 76 14.59 -6.82 0.95
N LEU A 77 13.83 -7.77 0.40
CA LEU A 77 13.23 -8.88 1.15
C LEU A 77 14.28 -9.77 1.84
N ALA A 78 15.44 -9.95 1.22
CA ALA A 78 16.55 -10.73 1.80
C ALA A 78 17.05 -10.15 3.14
N GLN A 79 16.82 -8.86 3.38
CA GLN A 79 17.26 -8.14 4.57
C GLN A 79 16.08 -7.76 5.50
N ALA A 80 14.84 -8.07 5.11
CA ALA A 80 13.65 -7.69 5.84
C ALA A 80 13.07 -8.86 6.63
N ASP A 81 12.52 -8.58 7.80
CA ASP A 81 11.76 -9.57 8.59
C ASP A 81 10.27 -9.57 8.27
N ILE A 82 9.76 -8.43 7.79
CA ILE A 82 8.35 -8.17 7.53
C ILE A 82 8.22 -7.24 6.33
N VAL A 83 7.15 -7.43 5.56
CA VAL A 83 6.80 -6.55 4.43
C VAL A 83 5.48 -5.85 4.72
N ILE A 84 5.41 -4.56 4.38
CA ILE A 84 4.18 -3.77 4.39
C ILE A 84 3.90 -3.33 2.95
N LEU A 85 2.75 -3.72 2.42
CA LEU A 85 2.22 -3.24 1.15
C LEU A 85 1.19 -2.15 1.45
N SER A 86 1.56 -0.89 1.22
CA SER A 86 0.64 0.24 1.34
C SER A 86 0.02 0.57 -0.01
N ASP A 87 -1.24 0.18 -0.22
CA ASP A 87 -1.97 0.49 -1.44
C ASP A 87 -2.68 1.84 -1.33
N TYR A 88 -2.33 2.75 -2.23
CA TYR A 88 -2.98 4.06 -2.33
C TYR A 88 -3.92 4.17 -3.55
N GLY A 89 -4.14 3.07 -4.28
CA GLY A 89 -4.95 3.04 -5.49
C GLY A 89 -4.36 3.85 -6.63
N LYS A 90 -3.02 3.97 -6.69
CA LYS A 90 -2.29 4.78 -7.68
C LYS A 90 -1.67 3.99 -8.83
N GLY A 91 -1.98 2.69 -8.91
CA GLY A 91 -1.55 1.85 -10.04
C GLY A 91 -0.39 0.91 -9.73
N MET A 92 0.42 1.20 -8.70
CA MET A 92 1.63 0.41 -8.38
C MET A 92 1.34 -1.06 -8.08
N LEU A 93 0.19 -1.35 -7.45
CA LEU A 93 -0.20 -2.70 -7.01
C LEU A 93 -1.29 -3.34 -7.90
N LEU A 94 -1.66 -2.70 -9.01
CA LEU A 94 -2.63 -3.22 -9.97
C LEU A 94 -2.05 -4.37 -10.82
N ASP A 95 -2.87 -4.95 -11.69
CA ASP A 95 -2.47 -5.92 -12.72
C ASP A 95 -1.68 -7.13 -12.18
N GLY A 96 -2.09 -7.59 -10.99
CA GLY A 96 -1.54 -8.75 -10.31
C GLY A 96 -0.22 -8.52 -9.58
N VAL A 97 0.28 -7.27 -9.53
CA VAL A 97 1.53 -6.95 -8.81
C VAL A 97 1.40 -7.24 -7.32
N ALA A 98 0.28 -6.87 -6.67
CA ALA A 98 0.05 -7.19 -5.26
C ALA A 98 0.19 -8.69 -4.97
N GLY A 99 -0.54 -9.53 -5.72
CA GLY A 99 -0.51 -10.98 -5.57
C GLY A 99 0.88 -11.59 -5.85
N GLU A 100 1.63 -11.05 -6.82
CA GLU A 100 3.01 -11.46 -7.08
C GLU A 100 3.91 -11.19 -5.87
N LEU A 101 3.87 -9.96 -5.31
CA LEU A 101 4.71 -9.60 -4.16
C LEU A 101 4.35 -10.43 -2.92
N ILE A 102 3.06 -10.67 -2.68
CA ILE A 102 2.56 -11.53 -1.58
C ILE A 102 3.06 -12.97 -1.75
N SER A 103 2.97 -13.51 -2.97
CA SER A 103 3.48 -14.85 -3.27
C SER A 103 4.98 -14.97 -2.99
N ILE A 104 5.78 -13.95 -3.37
CA ILE A 104 7.21 -13.90 -3.07
C ILE A 104 7.47 -13.91 -1.56
N CYS A 105 6.74 -13.11 -0.78
CA CYS A 105 6.85 -13.10 0.69
C CYS A 105 6.55 -14.48 1.29
N ARG A 106 5.45 -15.11 0.86
CA ARG A 106 5.04 -16.43 1.34
C ARG A 106 6.08 -17.50 1.04
N GLN A 107 6.65 -17.50 -0.17
CA GLN A 107 7.72 -18.42 -0.56
C GLN A 107 8.98 -18.23 0.28
N ALA A 108 9.27 -17.00 0.70
CA ALA A 108 10.39 -16.68 1.58
C ALA A 108 10.07 -16.90 3.08
N GLY A 109 8.85 -17.29 3.44
CA GLY A 109 8.41 -17.44 4.82
C GLY A 109 8.35 -16.11 5.59
N LYS A 110 8.21 -14.98 4.89
CA LYS A 110 8.19 -13.63 5.48
C LYS A 110 6.75 -13.12 5.60
N PRO A 111 6.32 -12.63 6.78
CA PRO A 111 5.01 -12.01 6.94
C PRO A 111 4.81 -10.80 6.01
N VAL A 112 3.61 -10.69 5.45
CA VAL A 112 3.21 -9.55 4.61
C VAL A 112 1.91 -8.94 5.11
N LEU A 113 1.96 -7.65 5.42
CA LEU A 113 0.84 -6.85 5.91
C LEU A 113 0.39 -5.94 4.77
N VAL A 114 -0.92 -5.82 4.58
CA VAL A 114 -1.50 -5.00 3.53
C VAL A 114 -2.36 -3.91 4.15
N ASP A 115 -2.07 -2.66 3.81
CA ASP A 115 -2.99 -1.53 3.99
C ASP A 115 -3.76 -1.37 2.67
N PRO A 116 -5.01 -1.86 2.59
CA PRO A 116 -5.67 -2.13 1.33
C PRO A 116 -6.31 -0.89 0.70
N LYS A 117 -6.53 -0.95 -0.61
CA LYS A 117 -7.37 0.03 -1.29
C LYS A 117 -8.37 -0.59 -2.26
N GLY A 118 -9.56 0.02 -2.29
CA GLY A 118 -10.65 -0.43 -3.15
C GLY A 118 -11.51 -1.47 -2.44
N ARG A 119 -12.29 -2.21 -3.25
CA ARG A 119 -13.33 -3.14 -2.76
C ARG A 119 -13.00 -4.60 -3.00
N ASP A 120 -12.12 -4.89 -3.96
CA ASP A 120 -11.73 -6.25 -4.29
C ASP A 120 -10.47 -6.62 -3.52
N TYR A 121 -10.61 -7.49 -2.52
CA TYR A 121 -9.49 -7.96 -1.70
C TYR A 121 -8.91 -9.28 -2.21
N ALA A 122 -9.44 -9.83 -3.31
CA ALA A 122 -8.88 -11.02 -3.93
C ALA A 122 -7.45 -10.78 -4.45
N CYS A 123 -7.12 -9.54 -4.85
CA CYS A 123 -5.76 -9.16 -5.25
C CYS A 123 -4.73 -9.28 -4.11
N TYR A 124 -5.17 -9.33 -2.85
CA TYR A 124 -4.32 -9.47 -1.67
C TYR A 124 -4.29 -10.89 -1.09
N ALA A 125 -4.95 -11.87 -1.73
CA ALA A 125 -5.11 -13.21 -1.21
C ALA A 125 -3.79 -13.84 -0.74
N GLY A 126 -3.82 -14.48 0.43
CA GLY A 126 -2.66 -15.09 1.08
C GLY A 126 -1.77 -14.13 1.87
N ALA A 127 -2.13 -12.84 1.99
CA ALA A 127 -1.45 -11.93 2.92
C ALA A 127 -1.56 -12.41 4.38
N THR A 128 -0.56 -12.12 5.20
CA THR A 128 -0.59 -12.47 6.64
C THR A 128 -1.65 -11.66 7.36
N ALA A 129 -1.65 -10.34 7.16
CA ALA A 129 -2.70 -9.49 7.72
C ALA A 129 -3.12 -8.39 6.75
N ILE A 130 -4.37 -7.97 6.89
CA ILE A 130 -4.92 -6.81 6.18
C ILE A 130 -5.53 -5.84 7.18
N THR A 131 -5.35 -4.54 6.97
CA THR A 131 -5.70 -3.50 7.96
C THR A 131 -6.76 -2.51 7.47
N PRO A 132 -7.97 -2.96 7.07
CA PRO A 132 -8.99 -2.06 6.56
C PRO A 132 -9.54 -1.15 7.67
N ASN A 133 -9.95 0.05 7.34
CA ASN A 133 -10.87 0.77 8.23
C ASN A 133 -12.29 0.22 8.14
N ARG A 134 -13.16 0.55 9.10
CA ARG A 134 -14.56 0.08 9.13
C ARG A 134 -15.32 0.28 7.81
N LYS A 135 -15.10 1.40 7.11
CA LYS A 135 -15.76 1.69 5.84
C LYS A 135 -15.23 0.76 4.74
N GLU A 136 -13.91 0.63 4.63
CA GLU A 136 -13.25 -0.27 3.67
C GLU A 136 -13.62 -1.73 3.90
N LEU A 137 -13.72 -2.16 5.17
CA LEU A 137 -14.20 -3.50 5.53
C LEU A 137 -15.60 -3.77 4.99
N GLY A 138 -16.54 -2.83 5.21
CA GLY A 138 -17.91 -2.95 4.70
C GLY A 138 -17.98 -2.94 3.18
N GLU A 139 -17.18 -2.10 2.53
CA GLU A 139 -17.08 -2.06 1.07
C GLU A 139 -16.55 -3.39 0.50
N ALA A 140 -15.59 -4.03 1.18
CA ALA A 140 -15.03 -5.32 0.77
C ALA A 140 -16.02 -6.48 0.89
N VAL A 141 -16.86 -6.49 1.94
CA VAL A 141 -17.93 -7.52 2.10
C VAL A 141 -19.26 -7.13 1.44
N GLY A 142 -19.30 -6.02 0.70
CA GLY A 142 -20.47 -5.58 -0.07
C GLY A 142 -21.66 -5.09 0.77
N ARG A 143 -21.46 -4.74 2.05
CA ARG A 143 -22.53 -4.27 2.96
C ARG A 143 -22.00 -3.31 4.03
N ALA A 144 -22.85 -2.40 4.52
CA ALA A 144 -22.45 -1.51 5.60
C ALA A 144 -22.23 -2.30 6.92
N VAL A 145 -21.20 -1.92 7.68
CA VAL A 145 -20.86 -2.49 8.99
C VAL A 145 -20.72 -1.38 10.03
N PHE A 146 -21.39 -1.54 11.16
CA PHE A 146 -21.46 -0.53 12.22
C PHE A 146 -21.14 -1.11 13.59
N GLY A 147 -21.74 -2.26 13.92
CA GLY A 147 -21.59 -2.92 15.20
C GLY A 147 -20.36 -3.81 15.29
N ASP A 148 -19.91 -4.09 16.51
CA ASP A 148 -18.71 -4.88 16.78
C ASP A 148 -18.87 -6.31 16.26
N ASP A 149 -20.06 -6.90 16.46
CA ASP A 149 -20.38 -8.23 15.95
C ASP A 149 -20.41 -8.27 14.42
N GLU A 150 -20.88 -7.21 13.76
CA GLU A 150 -20.88 -7.09 12.30
C GLU A 150 -19.46 -6.97 11.75
N ILE A 151 -18.60 -6.20 12.43
CA ILE A 151 -17.18 -6.04 12.09
C ILE A 151 -16.47 -7.39 12.23
N VAL A 152 -16.68 -8.11 13.34
CA VAL A 152 -16.09 -9.43 13.56
C VAL A 152 -16.57 -10.44 12.51
N ALA A 153 -17.86 -10.42 12.17
CA ALA A 153 -18.42 -11.29 11.13
C ALA A 153 -17.81 -10.99 9.75
N ALA A 154 -17.71 -9.71 9.37
CA ALA A 154 -17.10 -9.29 8.10
C ALA A 154 -15.60 -9.65 8.04
N ALA A 155 -14.86 -9.45 9.14
CA ALA A 155 -13.45 -9.83 9.23
C ALA A 155 -13.25 -11.35 9.04
N ARG A 156 -14.09 -12.18 9.67
CA ARG A 156 -14.04 -13.65 9.52
C ARG A 156 -14.39 -14.10 8.11
N GLU A 157 -15.34 -13.43 7.46
CA GLU A 157 -15.69 -13.67 6.06
C GLU A 157 -14.48 -13.45 5.14
N LEU A 158 -13.78 -12.31 5.30
CA LEU A 158 -12.58 -12.00 4.50
C LEU A 158 -11.42 -12.97 4.77
N ILE A 159 -11.20 -13.34 6.04
CA ILE A 159 -10.21 -14.37 6.41
C ILE A 159 -10.48 -15.66 5.64
N SER A 160 -11.72 -16.15 5.68
CA SER A 160 -12.07 -17.41 5.00
C SER A 160 -12.04 -17.29 3.48
N ALA A 161 -12.41 -16.14 2.91
CA ALA A 161 -12.51 -15.97 1.47
C ALA A 161 -11.15 -15.83 0.78
N HIS A 162 -10.17 -15.21 1.47
CA HIS A 162 -8.89 -14.84 0.86
C HIS A 162 -7.68 -15.49 1.52
N GLY A 163 -7.88 -16.28 2.58
CA GLY A 163 -6.81 -16.97 3.28
C GLY A 163 -5.87 -16.02 4.02
N PHE A 164 -6.42 -14.97 4.63
CA PHE A 164 -5.66 -14.10 5.53
C PHE A 164 -5.49 -14.78 6.89
N ASP A 165 -4.33 -14.59 7.55
CA ASP A 165 -4.18 -15.09 8.92
C ASP A 165 -4.91 -14.16 9.91
N PHE A 166 -4.88 -12.84 9.64
CA PHE A 166 -5.51 -11.82 10.47
C PHE A 166 -6.19 -10.71 9.66
N VAL A 167 -7.24 -10.13 10.22
CA VAL A 167 -7.84 -8.87 9.76
C VAL A 167 -7.84 -7.92 10.96
N VAL A 168 -7.23 -6.75 10.81
CA VAL A 168 -7.17 -5.71 11.85
C VAL A 168 -8.03 -4.53 11.40
N ALA A 169 -9.29 -4.53 11.84
CA ALA A 169 -10.24 -3.49 11.47
C ALA A 169 -10.08 -2.24 12.33
N THR A 170 -9.71 -1.09 11.75
CA THR A 170 -9.62 0.17 12.51
C THR A 170 -10.98 0.87 12.60
N ARG A 171 -11.30 1.43 13.77
CA ARG A 171 -12.61 1.97 14.15
C ARG A 171 -12.57 3.46 14.53
N SER A 172 -11.62 4.22 13.98
CA SER A 172 -11.44 5.65 14.27
C SER A 172 -11.31 5.90 15.79
N GLU A 173 -12.15 6.77 16.37
CA GLU A 173 -12.15 7.11 17.79
C GLU A 173 -12.42 5.92 18.71
N LYS A 174 -12.98 4.81 18.18
CA LYS A 174 -13.27 3.59 18.93
C LYS A 174 -12.09 2.60 18.96
N GLY A 175 -10.93 2.98 18.42
CA GLY A 175 -9.71 2.16 18.43
C GLY A 175 -9.68 1.11 17.31
N MET A 176 -9.45 -0.14 17.67
CA MET A 176 -9.34 -1.31 16.78
C MET A 176 -10.05 -2.49 17.42
#